data_AF-A0A226E3J1-F1
#
_entry.id   AF-A0A226E3J1-F1
#
_cell.length_a   1.000
_cell.length_b   1.000
_cell.length_c   1.000
_cell.angle_alpha   90.00
_cell.angle_beta   90.00
_cell.angle_gamma   90.00
#
_symmetry.space_group_name_H-M   'P 1'
#
loop_
_entity.id
_entity.type
_entity.pdbx_description
1 polymer ?
#
loop_
_entity_poly.entity_id
_entity_poly.type
_entity_poly.pdbx_seq_one_letter_code
_entity_poly.pdbx_strand_id
1 'polypeptide(L)'
;MWSTIFLPFFLRHLRVCELLCCTPFKWSKKTGRVVRVHSTWRILFCKVQCALHLVYMLAMLDQFVFGKVPVRMKLQGLVFFTIYVILFTARWNWKVRIAPMQLINSFLDFEETIPADIKQEKSFEDKALTFYLYCLQSTIPLFPVMNLILLSNNPCSLPFL
;
A
#
# COMPACT_ATOMS: atom_id res chain seq x y z
N MET A 1 14.42 -16.68 1.20
CA MET A 1 14.48 -15.45 0.38
C MET A 1 13.44 -14.42 0.83
N TRP A 2 12.20 -14.84 1.04
CA TRP A 2 11.09 -14.02 1.52
C TRP A 2 11.33 -13.46 2.93
N SER A 3 11.68 -14.28 3.92
CA SER A 3 11.99 -13.86 5.29
C SER A 3 13.25 -13.00 5.41
N THR A 4 14.25 -13.25 4.56
CA THR A 4 15.55 -12.56 4.62
C THR A 4 15.57 -11.25 3.86
N ILE A 5 14.93 -11.19 2.69
CA ILE A 5 14.92 -10.01 1.82
C ILE A 5 13.62 -9.23 2.00
N PHE A 6 12.45 -9.84 1.77
CA PHE A 6 11.17 -9.11 1.70
C PHE A 6 10.59 -8.73 3.06
N LEU A 7 10.60 -9.66 4.02
CA LEU A 7 9.98 -9.48 5.34
C LEU A 7 10.41 -8.19 6.05
N PRO A 8 11.69 -7.78 6.13
CA PRO A 8 12.04 -6.52 6.81
C PRO A 8 11.38 -5.29 6.19
N PHE A 9 11.28 -5.22 4.85
CA PHE A 9 10.58 -4.13 4.16
C PHE A 9 9.07 -4.22 4.37
N PHE A 10 8.51 -5.42 4.24
CA PHE A 10 7.10 -5.66 4.51
C PHE A 10 6.71 -5.25 5.94
N LEU A 11 7.50 -5.62 6.96
CA LEU A 11 7.24 -5.22 8.35
C LEU A 11 7.33 -3.72 8.54
N ARG A 12 8.27 -3.05 7.88
CA ARG A 12 8.37 -1.58 7.94
C ARG A 12 7.13 -0.93 7.32
N HIS A 13 6.71 -1.39 6.15
CA HIS A 13 5.48 -0.92 5.50
C HIS A 13 4.23 -1.22 6.34
N LEU A 14 4.12 -2.43 6.90
CA LEU A 14 3.00 -2.83 7.75
C LEU A 14 2.91 -1.98 9.01
N ARG A 15 4.03 -1.57 9.62
CA ARG A 15 4.05 -0.63 10.75
C ARG A 15 3.52 0.75 10.37
N VAL A 16 3.88 1.27 9.19
CA VAL A 16 3.34 2.55 8.69
C VAL A 16 1.84 2.43 8.46
N CYS A 17 1.39 1.36 7.81
CA CYS A 17 -0.02 1.09 7.60
C CYS A 17 -0.79 0.86 8.91
N GLU A 18 -0.13 0.31 9.93
CA GLU A 18 -0.68 0.18 11.28
C GLU A 18 -0.83 1.55 11.97
N LEU A 19 0.20 2.39 11.92
CA LEU A 19 0.17 3.75 12.45
C LEU A 19 -0.95 4.58 11.83
N LEU A 20 -1.09 4.50 10.50
CA LEU A 20 -2.11 5.22 9.73
C LEU A 20 -3.49 4.54 9.76
N CYS A 21 -3.62 3.40 10.45
CA CYS A 21 -4.82 2.58 10.50
C CYS A 21 -5.39 2.23 9.11
N CYS A 22 -4.50 2.02 8.13
CA CYS A 22 -4.85 1.73 6.74
C CYS A 22 -5.17 0.26 6.47
N THR A 23 -4.85 -0.63 7.42
CA THR A 23 -4.97 -2.08 7.28
C THR A 23 -5.52 -2.74 8.54
N PRO A 24 -6.38 -3.77 8.41
CA PRO A 24 -6.89 -4.57 9.53
C PRO A 24 -5.91 -5.66 9.99
N PHE A 25 -4.65 -5.62 9.55
CA PHE A 25 -3.62 -6.58 9.91
C PHE A 25 -2.49 -5.94 10.72
N LYS A 26 -1.82 -6.73 11.55
CA LYS A 26 -0.64 -6.32 12.31
C LYS A 26 0.35 -7.47 12.43
N TRP A 27 1.60 -7.14 12.69
CA TRP A 27 2.61 -8.16 13.01
C TRP A 27 2.55 -8.51 14.50
N SER A 28 2.48 -9.81 14.81
CA SER A 28 2.56 -10.30 16.18
C SER A 28 4.00 -10.75 16.48
N LYS A 29 4.70 -10.02 17.35
CA LYS A 29 6.03 -10.42 17.83
C LYS A 29 6.01 -11.75 18.60
N LYS A 30 4.87 -12.10 19.22
CA LYS A 30 4.72 -13.35 20.00
C LYS A 30 4.70 -14.59 19.11
N THR A 31 4.02 -14.50 17.98
CA THR A 31 3.84 -15.63 17.06
C THR A 31 4.78 -15.56 15.87
N GLY A 32 5.42 -14.42 15.61
CA GLY A 32 6.21 -14.21 14.40
C GLY A 32 5.36 -14.23 13.13
N ARG A 33 4.06 -13.87 13.23
CA ARG A 33 3.09 -13.96 12.14
C ARG A 33 2.25 -12.70 11.96
N VAL A 34 1.71 -12.53 10.76
CA VAL A 34 0.69 -11.51 10.49
C VAL A 34 -0.63 -12.00 11.09
N VAL A 35 -1.25 -11.16 11.91
CA VAL A 35 -2.52 -11.45 12.57
C VAL A 35 -3.54 -10.37 12.28
N ARG A 36 -4.82 -10.75 12.35
CA ARG A 36 -5.93 -9.80 12.23
C ARG A 36 -6.04 -8.95 13.49
N VAL A 37 -6.37 -7.67 13.31
CA VAL A 37 -6.71 -6.76 14.39
C VAL A 37 -8.18 -6.99 14.80
N HIS A 38 -8.42 -7.17 16.11
CA HIS A 38 -9.77 -7.38 16.65
C HIS A 38 -10.49 -6.09 17.05
N SER A 39 -9.81 -4.95 17.06
CA SER A 39 -10.42 -3.65 17.40
C SER A 39 -11.45 -3.23 16.35
N THR A 40 -12.72 -3.17 16.76
CA THR A 40 -13.85 -2.72 15.92
C THR A 40 -13.64 -1.30 15.42
N TRP A 41 -13.12 -0.41 16.27
CA TRP A 41 -12.82 0.98 15.90
C TRP A 41 -11.83 1.08 14.75
N ARG A 42 -10.75 0.29 14.78
CA ARG A 42 -9.74 0.31 13.71
C ARG A 42 -10.29 -0.28 12.41
N ILE A 43 -11.11 -1.32 12.49
CA ILE A 43 -11.81 -1.87 11.31
C ILE A 43 -12.78 -0.83 10.73
N LEU A 44 -13.54 -0.14 11.58
CA LEU A 44 -14.44 0.92 11.16
C LEU A 44 -13.67 2.06 10.48
N PHE A 45 -12.56 2.49 11.06
CA PHE A 45 -11.71 3.54 10.48
C PHE A 45 -11.14 3.12 9.12
N CYS A 46 -10.69 1.87 8.95
CA CYS A 46 -10.28 1.33 7.65
C CYS A 46 -11.41 1.41 6.61
N LYS A 47 -12.64 1.07 7.01
CA LYS A 47 -13.83 1.13 6.13
C LYS A 47 -14.17 2.57 5.75
N VAL A 48 -14.14 3.50 6.71
CA VAL A 48 -14.35 4.93 6.47
C VAL A 48 -13.29 5.47 5.50
N GLN A 49 -12.01 5.13 5.69
CA GLN A 49 -10.96 5.52 4.74
C GLN A 49 -11.21 4.96 3.34
N CYS A 50 -11.67 3.71 3.21
CA CYS A 50 -12.02 3.15 1.90
C CYS A 50 -13.23 3.86 1.28
N ALA A 51 -14.24 4.20 2.07
CA ALA A 51 -15.40 4.96 1.61
C ALA A 51 -15.02 6.37 1.15
N LEU A 52 -14.20 7.09 1.91
CA LEU A 52 -13.67 8.40 1.54
C LEU A 52 -12.85 8.34 0.25
N HIS A 53 -12.03 7.31 0.09
CA HIS A 53 -11.27 7.08 -1.14
C HIS A 53 -12.21 6.84 -2.34
N LEU A 54 -13.28 6.05 -2.17
CA LEU A 54 -14.28 5.85 -3.23
C LEU A 54 -14.98 7.17 -3.60
N VAL A 55 -15.42 7.95 -2.61
CA VAL A 55 -16.06 9.26 -2.85
C VAL A 55 -15.13 10.19 -3.62
N TYR A 56 -13.85 10.24 -3.23
CA TYR A 56 -12.84 11.03 -3.92
C TYR A 56 -12.61 10.59 -5.37
N MET A 57 -12.56 9.28 -5.62
CA MET A 57 -12.47 8.76 -7.00
C MET A 57 -13.70 9.11 -7.84
N LEU A 58 -14.91 9.04 -7.25
CA LEU A 58 -16.14 9.43 -7.95
C LEU A 58 -16.14 10.93 -8.27
N ALA A 59 -15.68 11.78 -7.35
CA ALA A 59 -15.56 13.22 -7.59
C ALA A 59 -14.54 13.53 -8.70
N MET A 60 -13.39 12.84 -8.71
CA MET A 60 -12.44 12.94 -9.83
C MET A 60 -13.08 12.52 -11.15
N LEU A 61 -13.81 11.40 -11.17
CA LEU A 61 -14.50 10.90 -12.36
C LEU A 61 -15.54 11.90 -12.88
N ASP A 62 -16.34 12.48 -11.99
CA ASP A 62 -17.31 13.53 -12.33
C ASP A 62 -16.63 14.72 -13.02
N GLN A 63 -15.50 15.18 -12.46
CA GLN A 63 -14.73 16.27 -13.06
C GLN A 63 -14.06 15.90 -14.40
N PHE A 64 -13.72 14.63 -14.64
CA PHE A 64 -13.25 14.20 -15.96
C PHE A 64 -14.35 14.22 -17.02
N VAL A 65 -15.53 13.68 -16.65
CA VAL A 65 -16.65 13.47 -17.57
C VAL A 65 -17.38 14.78 -17.86
N PHE A 66 -17.72 15.54 -16.82
CA PHE A 66 -18.54 16.76 -16.93
C PHE A 66 -17.73 18.05 -16.80
N GLY A 67 -16.51 17.98 -16.28
CA GLY A 67 -15.66 19.17 -16.08
C GLY A 67 -15.10 19.74 -17.38
N LYS A 68 -15.17 21.07 -17.49
CA LYS A 68 -14.57 21.89 -18.57
C LYS A 68 -13.07 22.11 -18.35
N VAL A 69 -12.34 21.03 -18.05
CA VAL A 69 -10.91 21.07 -17.76
C VAL A 69 -10.10 20.94 -19.06
N PRO A 70 -8.99 21.69 -19.25
CA PRO A 70 -8.11 21.54 -20.42
C PRO A 70 -7.58 20.11 -20.58
N VAL A 71 -7.43 19.65 -21.83
CA VAL A 71 -6.99 18.28 -22.16
C VAL A 71 -5.69 17.88 -21.46
N ARG A 72 -4.72 18.81 -21.35
CA ARG A 72 -3.45 18.58 -20.65
C ARG A 72 -3.64 18.18 -19.18
N MET A 73 -4.57 18.83 -18.49
CA MET A 73 -4.90 18.54 -17.09
C MET A 73 -5.72 17.26 -16.97
N LYS A 74 -6.55 16.94 -17.96
CA LYS A 74 -7.25 15.65 -18.02
C LYS A 74 -6.29 14.47 -18.13
N LEU A 75 -5.25 14.57 -18.97
CA LEU A 75 -4.23 13.52 -19.11
C LEU A 75 -3.43 13.30 -17.82
N GLN A 76 -2.98 14.38 -17.18
CA GLN A 76 -2.29 14.30 -15.89
C GLN A 76 -3.19 13.67 -14.82
N GLY A 77 -4.44 14.12 -14.75
CA GLY A 77 -5.41 13.59 -13.81
C GLY A 77 -5.73 12.10 -14.04
N LEU A 78 -5.76 11.63 -15.30
CA LEU A 78 -6.02 10.22 -15.62
C LEU A 78 -4.95 9.28 -15.03
N VAL A 79 -3.69 9.72 -15.00
CA VAL A 79 -2.60 8.96 -14.36
C VAL A 79 -2.87 8.80 -12.86
N PHE A 80 -3.19 9.89 -12.17
CA PHE A 80 -3.54 9.83 -10.75
C PHE A 80 -4.79 8.99 -10.50
N PHE A 81 -5.84 9.17 -11.29
CA PHE A 81 -7.06 8.38 -11.19
C PHE A 81 -6.77 6.88 -11.30
N THR A 82 -5.95 6.47 -12.27
CA THR A 82 -5.57 5.05 -12.45
C THR A 82 -4.80 4.52 -11.24
N ILE A 83 -3.87 5.30 -10.69
CA ILE A 83 -3.14 4.94 -9.46
C ILE A 83 -4.11 4.78 -8.29
N TYR A 84 -5.05 5.71 -8.11
CA TYR A 84 -6.05 5.63 -7.04
C TYR A 84 -6.96 4.40 -7.20
N VAL A 85 -7.37 4.04 -8.42
CA VAL A 85 -8.15 2.82 -8.69
C VAL A 85 -7.36 1.56 -8.30
N ILE A 86 -6.09 1.47 -8.68
CA ILE A 86 -5.22 0.33 -8.32
C ILE A 86 -5.06 0.24 -6.79
N LEU A 87 -4.78 1.37 -6.13
CA LEU A 87 -4.64 1.40 -4.66
C LEU A 87 -5.96 1.08 -3.95
N PHE A 88 -7.09 1.55 -4.48
CA PHE A 88 -8.41 1.28 -3.94
C PHE A 88 -8.73 -0.21 -4.03
N THR A 89 -8.57 -0.83 -5.20
CA THR A 89 -8.82 -2.26 -5.40
C THR A 89 -7.91 -3.12 -4.53
N ALA A 90 -6.62 -2.76 -4.39
CA ALA A 90 -5.69 -3.45 -3.50
C ALA A 90 -6.10 -3.36 -2.01
N ARG A 91 -6.69 -2.23 -1.59
CA ARG A 91 -7.14 -2.00 -0.21
C ARG A 91 -8.56 -2.48 0.05
N TRP A 92 -9.35 -2.74 -0.98
CA TRP A 92 -10.78 -3.05 -0.87
C TRP A 92 -11.01 -4.38 -0.16
N ASN A 93 -11.10 -4.32 1.16
CA ASN A 93 -11.28 -5.50 2.01
C ASN A 93 -12.41 -5.30 3.03
N TRP A 94 -13.62 -5.01 2.53
CA TRP A 94 -14.78 -4.72 3.38
C TRP A 94 -15.18 -5.86 4.32
N LYS A 95 -15.03 -7.11 3.85
CA LYS A 95 -15.29 -8.33 4.63
C LYS A 95 -14.10 -8.75 5.50
N VAL A 96 -12.99 -8.02 5.49
CA VAL A 96 -11.76 -8.35 6.22
C VAL A 96 -11.32 -9.80 5.93
N ARG A 97 -11.28 -10.14 4.63
CA ARG A 97 -10.82 -11.44 4.13
C ARG A 97 -9.40 -11.70 4.61
N ILE A 98 -9.19 -12.90 5.12
CA ILE A 98 -7.91 -13.36 5.71
C ILE A 98 -6.91 -13.87 4.66
N ALA A 99 -7.31 -14.02 3.39
CA ALA A 99 -6.47 -14.64 2.37
C ALA A 99 -5.08 -13.99 2.19
N PRO A 100 -4.93 -12.64 2.15
CA PRO A 100 -3.59 -12.03 2.04
C PRO A 100 -2.69 -12.33 3.25
N MET A 101 -3.29 -12.38 4.45
CA MET A 101 -2.58 -12.74 5.68
C MET A 101 -2.16 -14.22 5.65
N GLN A 102 -3.05 -15.11 5.23
CA GLN A 102 -2.76 -16.53 5.11
C GLN A 102 -1.65 -16.79 4.10
N LEU A 103 -1.70 -16.16 2.93
CA LEU A 103 -0.65 -16.28 1.91
C LEU A 103 0.74 -15.90 2.47
N ILE A 104 0.81 -14.77 3.17
CA ILE A 104 2.05 -14.31 3.80
C ILE A 104 2.53 -15.31 4.87
N ASN A 105 1.63 -15.77 5.73
CA ASN A 105 1.99 -16.73 6.76
C ASN A 105 2.41 -18.07 6.16
N SER A 106 1.81 -18.52 5.05
CA SER A 106 2.21 -19.73 4.35
C SER A 106 3.60 -19.62 3.72
N PHE A 107 4.01 -18.44 3.22
CA PHE A 107 5.40 -18.24 2.79
C PHE A 107 6.39 -18.36 3.95
N LEU A 108 6.02 -17.85 5.14
CA LEU A 108 6.82 -18.02 6.35
C LEU A 108 6.90 -19.49 6.79
N ASP A 109 5.76 -20.21 6.78
CA ASP A 109 5.72 -21.65 7.08
C ASP A 109 6.62 -22.44 6.14
N PHE A 110 6.51 -22.17 4.84
CA PHE A 110 7.31 -22.85 3.83
C PHE A 110 8.80 -22.63 4.07
N GLU A 111 9.24 -21.41 4.37
CA GLU A 111 10.65 -21.14 4.62
C GLU A 111 11.18 -21.74 5.92
N GLU A 112 10.34 -21.92 6.95
CA GLU A 112 10.73 -22.63 8.18
C GLU A 112 11.02 -24.12 7.91
N THR A 113 10.42 -24.71 6.87
CA THR A 113 10.69 -26.12 6.49
C THR A 113 12.00 -26.32 5.71
N ILE A 114 12.63 -25.24 5.24
CA ILE A 114 13.87 -25.33 4.45
C ILE A 114 15.07 -25.42 5.42
N PRO A 115 15.93 -26.44 5.30
CA PRO A 115 17.13 -26.58 6.15
C PRO A 115 18.06 -25.36 6.03
N ALA A 116 18.59 -24.90 7.17
CA ALA A 116 19.44 -23.71 7.25
C ALA A 116 20.76 -23.81 6.45
N ASP A 117 21.20 -25.03 6.12
CA ASP A 117 22.40 -25.31 5.33
C ASP A 117 22.22 -25.05 3.83
N ILE A 118 20.99 -24.83 3.36
CA ILE A 118 20.68 -24.45 1.96
C ILE A 118 20.56 -22.92 1.84
N LYS A 119 21.31 -22.16 2.67
CA LYS A 119 21.38 -20.70 2.51
C LYS A 119 22.17 -20.38 1.24
N GLN A 120 21.44 -20.24 0.14
CA GLN A 120 21.99 -19.75 -1.12
C GLN A 120 22.67 -18.39 -0.93
N GLU A 121 23.85 -18.24 -1.53
CA GLU A 121 24.48 -16.93 -1.69
C GLU A 121 23.55 -16.00 -2.47
N LYS A 122 23.56 -14.71 -2.12
CA LYS A 122 22.69 -13.72 -2.76
C LYS A 122 23.03 -13.59 -4.24
N SER A 123 22.08 -13.96 -5.09
CA SER A 123 22.17 -13.79 -6.53
C SER A 123 22.23 -12.30 -6.91
N PHE A 124 22.63 -12.01 -8.14
CA PHE A 124 22.46 -10.67 -8.72
C PHE A 124 20.99 -10.23 -8.67
N GLU A 125 20.07 -11.15 -8.91
CA GLU A 125 18.62 -10.92 -8.85
C GLU A 125 18.18 -10.48 -7.45
N ASP A 126 18.71 -11.11 -6.39
CA ASP A 126 18.42 -10.74 -5.00
C ASP A 126 18.89 -9.32 -4.69
N LYS A 127 20.05 -8.92 -5.21
CA LYS A 127 20.60 -7.57 -5.04
C LYS A 127 19.73 -6.54 -5.77
N ALA A 128 19.34 -6.81 -7.02
CA ALA A 128 18.47 -5.95 -7.80
C ALA A 128 17.09 -5.79 -7.14
N LEU A 129 16.51 -6.88 -6.66
CA LEU A 129 15.25 -6.88 -5.92
C LEU A 129 15.36 -6.10 -4.61
N THR A 130 16.45 -6.28 -3.87
CA THR A 130 16.69 -5.52 -2.64
C THR A 130 16.76 -4.02 -2.92
N PHE A 131 17.48 -3.61 -3.99
CA PHE A 131 17.54 -2.22 -4.42
C PHE A 131 16.17 -1.67 -4.79
N TYR A 132 15.37 -2.43 -5.56
CA TYR A 132 14.00 -2.06 -5.91
C TYR A 132 13.12 -1.86 -4.67
N LEU A 133 13.22 -2.75 -3.66
CA LEU A 133 12.48 -2.61 -2.40
C LEU A 133 12.89 -1.36 -1.61
N TYR A 134 14.16 -0.96 -1.64
CA TYR A 134 14.61 0.30 -1.07
C TYR A 134 13.99 1.51 -1.79
N CYS A 135 13.98 1.51 -3.12
CA CYS A 135 13.31 2.54 -3.91
C CYS A 135 11.81 2.61 -3.60
N LEU A 136 11.13 1.47 -3.52
CA LEU A 136 9.72 1.45 -3.13
C LEU A 136 9.51 2.02 -1.73
N GLN A 137 10.35 1.67 -0.76
CA GLN A 137 10.21 2.15 0.61
C GLN A 137 10.43 3.66 0.72
N SER A 138 11.30 4.26 -0.10
CA SER A 138 11.53 5.71 -0.11
C SER A 138 10.38 6.49 -0.74
N THR A 139 9.57 5.87 -1.61
CA THR A 139 8.37 6.53 -2.15
C THR A 139 7.29 6.79 -1.10
N ILE A 140 7.24 5.99 -0.02
CA ILE A 140 6.22 6.11 1.04
C ILE A 140 6.21 7.51 1.69
N PRO A 141 7.33 8.06 2.18
CA PRO A 141 7.36 9.43 2.69
C PRO A 141 7.45 10.48 1.58
N LEU A 142 8.04 10.14 0.42
CA LEU A 142 8.19 11.10 -0.67
C LEU A 142 6.84 11.51 -1.26
N PHE A 143 5.92 10.56 -1.43
CA PHE A 143 4.62 10.81 -2.03
C PHE A 143 3.81 11.91 -1.30
N PRO A 144 3.55 11.83 0.03
CA PRO A 144 2.82 12.90 0.73
C PRO A 144 3.57 14.24 0.69
N VAL A 145 4.91 14.24 0.75
CA VAL A 145 5.70 15.48 0.64
C VAL A 145 5.52 16.12 -0.74
N MET A 146 5.59 15.34 -1.81
CA MET A 146 5.36 15.85 -3.17
C MET A 146 3.94 16.36 -3.35
N ASN A 147 2.94 15.69 -2.78
CA ASN A 147 1.55 16.15 -2.78
C ASN A 147 1.39 17.49 -2.05
N LEU A 148 2.05 17.68 -0.89
CA LEU A 148 2.04 18.95 -0.17
C LEU A 148 2.70 20.07 -0.95
N ILE A 149 3.82 19.80 -1.62
CA ILE A 149 4.51 20.77 -2.48
C ILE A 149 3.62 21.15 -3.66
N LEU A 150 2.95 20.18 -4.30
CA LEU A 150 2.06 20.44 -5.42
C LEU A 150 0.86 21.29 -4.98
N LEU A 151 0.23 20.93 -3.86
CA LEU A 151 -0.90 21.66 -3.29
C LEU A 151 -0.53 23.10 -2.91
N SER A 152 0.67 23.31 -2.38
CA SER A 152 1.16 24.65 -2.01
C SER A 152 1.40 25.56 -3.22
N ASN A 153 1.79 24.99 -4.36
CA ASN A 153 2.07 25.76 -5.57
C ASN A 153 0.85 25.94 -6.48
N ASN A 154 -0.03 24.93 -6.57
CA ASN A 154 -1.22 24.94 -7.42
C ASN A 154 -2.38 24.20 -6.73
N PRO A 155 -3.13 24.85 -5.84
CA PRO A 155 -4.18 24.20 -5.05
C PRO A 155 -5.33 23.66 -5.91
N CYS A 156 -5.61 24.30 -7.05
CA CYS A 156 -6.70 23.91 -7.96
C CYS A 156 -6.25 22.95 -9.08
N SER A 157 -5.10 22.29 -8.93
CA SER A 157 -4.60 21.33 -9.93
C SER A 157 -5.06 19.92 -9.59
N LEU A 158 -5.67 19.23 -10.58
CA LEU A 158 -5.96 17.80 -10.49
C LEU A 158 -4.69 17.06 -10.03
N PRO A 159 -4.73 16.30 -8.92
CA PRO A 159 -5.88 15.60 -8.36
C PRO A 159 -6.65 16.36 -7.25
N PHE A 160 -6.20 17.55 -6.85
CA PHE A 160 -6.83 18.37 -5.83
C PHE A 160 -7.98 19.15 -6.49
N LEU A 161 -9.21 18.75 -6.17
CA LEU A 161 -10.47 19.38 -6.60
C LEU A 161 -10.56 20.82 -6.10
#